data_AF-A0A926DWQ0-F1
#
_entry.id   AF-A0A926DWQ0-F1
#
_cell.length_a   1.000
_cell.length_b   1.000
_cell.length_c   1.000
_cell.angle_alpha   90.00
_cell.angle_beta   90.00
_cell.angle_gamma   90.00
#
_symmetry.space_group_name_H-M   'P 1'
#
loop_
_entity.id
_entity.type
_entity.pdbx_description
1 polymer ?
#
loop_
_entity_poly.entity_id
_entity_poly.type
_entity_poly.pdbx_seq_one_letter_code
_entity_poly.pdbx_strand_id
1 'polypeptide(L)'
;MRDEQEQSIKEKTPPPQEDSRIDILIRAYRNLAVKVDLLQEQIQKQDKELTRQKERMVDLILAEEQRKNIAKDEGNAPPLPLSAPMPDKPEAKEEPAGQKSKPKHSAKSRPKKGRAGKIIGEVVFYGLLLLLIIAALFVRTTSDGAPKSLAGYSGMIVLTESMQSEIPKGSLVITKTVEPETLQIGDDITYMANQTTSVTHRIIGIIENYENTGQRAFQTQGIMNDQPDSQPVPAVNVVGKVVFHSETLGVVASFIGSCWPLLLFALAVVFVLIYVL
;
A
#
# COMPACT_ATOMS: atom_id res chain seq x y z
N MET A 1 67.08 -40.81 -10.82
CA MET A 1 65.82 -41.09 -11.55
C MET A 1 64.55 -40.65 -10.81
N ARG A 2 64.42 -40.82 -9.47
CA ARG A 2 63.25 -40.27 -8.72
C ARG A 2 63.37 -38.76 -8.49
N ASP A 3 64.58 -38.28 -8.18
CA ASP A 3 64.79 -36.88 -7.82
C ASP A 3 64.73 -35.91 -9.02
N GLU A 4 65.03 -36.41 -10.22
CA GLU A 4 64.87 -35.66 -11.48
C GLU A 4 63.40 -35.51 -11.89
N GLN A 5 62.53 -36.46 -11.51
CA GLN A 5 61.10 -36.35 -11.76
C GLN A 5 60.41 -35.36 -10.81
N GLU A 6 60.83 -35.27 -9.55
CA GLU A 6 60.29 -34.29 -8.60
C GLU A 6 60.66 -32.84 -8.96
N GLN A 7 61.86 -32.61 -9.51
CA GLN A 7 62.22 -31.27 -10.00
C GLN A 7 61.42 -30.86 -11.25
N SER A 8 61.11 -31.81 -12.15
CA SER A 8 60.28 -31.53 -13.34
C SER A 8 58.83 -31.15 -13.02
N ILE A 9 58.31 -31.59 -11.86
CA ILE A 9 56.93 -31.34 -11.43
C ILE A 9 56.83 -29.97 -10.72
N LYS A 10 57.88 -29.55 -10.01
CA LYS A 10 57.88 -28.28 -9.28
C LYS A 10 58.01 -27.05 -10.16
N GLU A 11 58.57 -27.17 -11.36
CA GLU A 11 58.78 -26.05 -12.29
C GLU A 11 57.58 -25.78 -13.22
N LYS A 12 56.56 -26.65 -13.21
CA LYS A 12 55.45 -26.60 -14.18
C LYS A 12 54.11 -26.12 -13.63
N THR A 13 54.07 -25.63 -12.40
CA THR A 13 52.84 -25.08 -11.82
C THR A 13 52.89 -23.55 -11.93
N PRO A 14 52.08 -22.92 -12.80
CA PRO A 14 51.99 -21.46 -12.85
C PRO A 14 51.55 -20.94 -11.46
N PRO A 15 52.02 -19.75 -11.04
CA PRO A 15 51.50 -19.13 -9.82
C PRO A 15 49.97 -19.02 -9.92
N PRO A 16 49.23 -19.20 -8.82
CA PRO A 16 47.77 -19.15 -8.84
C PRO A 16 47.33 -17.82 -9.46
N GLN A 17 46.64 -17.89 -10.60
CA GLN A 17 46.08 -16.71 -11.24
C GLN A 17 45.05 -16.10 -10.30
N GLU A 18 45.35 -14.91 -9.79
CA GLU A 18 44.45 -14.10 -9.00
C GLU A 18 43.24 -13.74 -9.88
N ASP A 19 42.13 -14.46 -9.69
CA ASP A 19 40.95 -14.34 -10.54
C ASP A 19 40.30 -12.97 -10.32
N SER A 20 40.46 -12.07 -11.29
CA SER A 20 39.94 -10.70 -11.27
C SER A 20 38.44 -10.63 -10.94
N ARG A 21 37.68 -11.71 -11.22
CA ARG A 21 36.26 -11.83 -10.86
C ARG A 21 36.03 -11.90 -9.36
N ILE A 22 36.91 -12.54 -8.61
CA ILE A 22 36.84 -12.66 -7.15
C ILE A 22 37.11 -11.30 -6.51
N ASP A 23 38.08 -10.52 -6.99
CA ASP A 23 38.36 -9.16 -6.50
C ASP A 23 37.17 -8.21 -6.77
N ILE A 24 36.53 -8.32 -7.93
CA ILE A 24 35.29 -7.56 -8.23
C ILE A 24 34.16 -7.91 -7.24
N LEU A 25 33.96 -9.20 -6.95
CA LEU A 25 32.95 -9.65 -5.98
C LEU A 25 33.25 -9.15 -4.56
N ILE A 26 34.52 -9.22 -4.12
CA ILE A 26 34.94 -8.73 -2.79
C ILE A 26 34.70 -7.22 -2.68
N ARG A 27 35.02 -6.45 -3.72
CA ARG A 27 34.75 -5.00 -3.76
C ARG A 27 33.26 -4.68 -3.76
N ALA A 28 32.47 -5.43 -4.51
CA ALA A 28 31.02 -5.29 -4.52
C ALA A 28 30.42 -5.57 -3.12
N TYR A 29 30.88 -6.64 -2.46
CA TYR A 29 30.44 -6.99 -1.11
C TYR A 29 30.82 -5.91 -0.08
N ARG A 30 32.04 -5.38 -0.15
CA ARG A 30 32.49 -4.28 0.73
C ARG A 30 31.67 -3.01 0.53
N ASN A 31 31.40 -2.65 -0.72
CA ASN A 31 30.55 -1.49 -1.05
C ASN A 31 29.11 -1.67 -0.57
N LEU A 32 28.59 -2.90 -0.61
CA LEU A 32 27.25 -3.21 -0.10
C LEU A 32 27.21 -3.08 1.43
N ALA A 33 28.20 -3.62 2.14
CA ALA A 33 28.29 -3.51 3.60
C ALA A 33 28.29 -2.04 4.05
N VAL A 34 29.08 -1.18 3.40
CA VAL A 34 29.11 0.27 3.71
C VAL A 34 27.74 0.93 3.46
N LYS A 35 27.01 0.55 2.41
CA LYS A 35 25.66 1.07 2.16
C LYS A 35 24.66 0.62 3.24
N VAL A 36 24.77 -0.62 3.72
CA VAL A 36 23.92 -1.12 4.80
C VAL A 36 24.17 -0.33 6.09
N ASP A 37 25.44 -0.07 6.43
CA ASP A 37 25.79 0.72 7.61
C ASP A 37 25.24 2.17 7.51
N LEU A 38 25.37 2.80 6.34
CA LEU A 38 24.81 4.14 6.10
C LEU A 38 23.28 4.16 6.22
N LEU A 39 22.60 3.14 5.70
CA LEU A 39 21.14 3.02 5.82
C LEU A 39 20.71 2.82 7.28
N GLN A 40 21.45 2.02 8.05
CA GLN A 40 21.19 1.87 9.48
C GLN A 40 21.37 3.19 10.24
N GLU A 41 22.40 3.97 9.92
CA GLU A 41 22.60 5.29 10.53
C GLU A 41 21.46 6.26 10.18
N GLN A 42 20.95 6.22 8.95
CA GLN A 42 19.80 7.03 8.54
C GLN A 42 18.53 6.65 9.30
N ILE A 43 18.26 5.35 9.44
CA ILE A 43 17.10 4.85 10.20
C ILE A 43 17.19 5.30 11.66
N GLN A 44 18.36 5.16 12.30
CA GLN A 44 18.54 5.61 13.69
C GLN A 44 18.36 7.13 13.86
N LYS A 45 18.79 7.93 12.89
CA LYS A 45 18.56 9.38 12.91
C LYS A 45 17.07 9.70 12.82
N GLN A 46 16.34 9.02 11.93
CA GLN A 46 14.90 9.21 11.78
C GLN A 46 14.14 8.81 13.05
N ASP A 47 14.47 7.68 13.67
CA ASP A 47 13.82 7.23 14.91
C ASP A 47 14.06 8.22 16.07
N LYS A 48 15.27 8.79 16.15
CA LYS A 48 15.60 9.80 17.15
C LYS A 48 14.85 11.11 16.92
N GLU A 49 14.68 11.51 15.66
CA GLU A 49 13.91 12.69 15.31
C GLU A 49 12.41 12.51 15.59
N LEU A 50 11.86 11.33 15.25
CA LEU A 50 10.48 10.97 15.54
C LEU A 50 10.21 10.94 17.04
N THR A 51 11.14 10.39 17.83
CA THR A 51 11.05 10.39 19.30
C THR A 51 11.00 11.81 19.86
N ARG A 52 11.87 12.70 19.38
CA ARG A 52 11.86 14.13 19.76
C ARG A 52 10.59 14.86 19.34
N GLN A 53 9.99 14.49 18.20
CA GLN A 53 8.71 15.06 17.79
C GLN A 53 7.58 14.58 18.69
N LYS A 54 7.59 13.30 19.06
CA LYS A 54 6.61 12.71 19.98
C LYS A 54 6.68 13.36 21.36
N GLU A 55 7.87 13.56 21.92
CA GLU A 55 8.07 14.27 23.19
C GLU A 55 7.53 15.71 23.13
N ARG A 56 7.90 16.47 22.09
CA ARG A 56 7.38 17.84 21.91
C ARG A 56 5.86 17.88 21.80
N MET A 57 5.25 16.92 21.13
CA MET A 57 3.79 16.84 21.01
C MET A 57 3.14 16.53 22.37
N VAL A 58 3.74 15.66 23.17
CA VAL A 58 3.26 15.36 24.54
C VAL A 58 3.35 16.60 25.42
N ASP A 59 4.45 17.35 25.37
CA ASP A 59 4.62 18.59 26.14
C ASP A 59 3.57 19.65 25.76
N LEU A 60 3.26 19.78 24.46
CA LEU A 60 2.21 20.68 23.98
C LEU A 60 0.83 20.28 24.49
N ILE A 61 0.50 18.99 24.44
CA ILE A 61 -0.78 18.46 24.96
C ILE A 61 -0.88 18.71 26.47
N LEU A 62 0.20 18.46 27.22
CA LEU A 62 0.23 18.67 28.67
C LEU A 62 0.07 20.16 29.02
N ALA A 63 0.71 21.05 28.27
CA ALA A 63 0.57 22.50 28.44
C ALA A 63 -0.85 23.00 28.11
N GLU A 64 -1.51 22.43 27.09
CA GLU A 64 -2.90 22.76 26.77
C GLU A 64 -3.86 22.29 27.87
N GLU A 65 -3.64 21.10 28.42
CA GLU A 65 -4.44 20.55 29.52
C GLU A 65 -4.28 21.39 30.80
N GLN A 66 -3.06 21.81 31.12
CA GLN A 66 -2.80 22.74 32.23
C GLN A 66 -3.51 24.08 32.04
N ARG A 67 -3.51 24.66 30.83
CA ARG A 67 -4.26 25.89 30.52
C ARG A 67 -5.76 25.72 30.73
N LYS A 68 -6.33 24.59 30.31
CA LYS A 68 -7.77 24.30 30.51
C LYS A 68 -8.12 24.12 31.99
N ASN A 69 -7.22 23.57 32.79
CA ASN A 69 -7.42 23.40 34.23
C ASN A 69 -7.31 24.72 35.00
N ILE A 70 -6.37 25.60 34.64
CA ILE A 70 -6.25 26.95 35.23
C ILE A 70 -7.49 27.81 34.88
N ALA A 71 -7.96 27.75 33.63
CA ALA A 71 -9.15 28.48 33.19
C ALA A 71 -10.46 28.02 33.87
N LYS A 72 -10.50 26.80 34.43
CA LYS A 72 -11.63 26.30 35.23
C LYS A 72 -11.64 26.84 36.66
N ASP A 73 -10.50 27.25 37.21
CA ASP A 73 -10.36 27.72 38.60
C ASP A 73 -10.68 29.22 38.75
N GLU A 74 -10.45 30.02 37.69
CA GLU A 74 -10.73 31.47 37.70
C GLU A 74 -12.21 31.84 37.44
N GLY A 75 -13.08 30.87 37.11
CA GLY A 75 -14.47 31.11 36.69
C GLY A 75 -15.51 31.40 37.80
N ASN A 76 -15.10 31.58 39.06
CA ASN A 76 -16.00 31.50 40.22
C ASN A 76 -16.14 32.82 41.05
N ALA A 77 -16.39 33.96 40.41
CA ALA A 77 -16.78 35.22 41.08
C ALA A 77 -18.23 35.65 40.73
N PRO A 78 -19.07 36.06 41.71
CA PRO A 78 -20.51 36.27 41.50
C PRO A 78 -20.85 37.66 40.92
N PRO A 79 -21.96 37.82 40.16
CA PRO A 79 -22.34 39.10 39.58
C PRO A 79 -23.29 39.89 40.48
N LEU A 80 -23.16 41.22 40.49
CA LEU A 80 -24.14 42.17 41.08
C LEU A 80 -24.31 43.41 40.17
N PRO A 81 -25.42 44.18 40.27
CA PRO A 81 -26.28 44.47 39.12
C PRO A 81 -26.56 45.97 38.83
N LEU A 82 -27.36 46.18 37.78
CA LEU A 82 -28.34 47.27 37.56
C LEU A 82 -27.82 48.66 37.17
N SER A 83 -28.25 49.15 36.00
CA SER A 83 -28.96 50.44 35.85
C SER A 83 -29.39 50.70 34.39
N ALA A 84 -30.69 50.89 34.19
CA ALA A 84 -31.26 51.71 33.11
C ALA A 84 -31.60 53.10 33.70
N PRO A 85 -31.83 54.18 32.92
CA PRO A 85 -33.12 54.33 32.22
C PRO A 85 -33.11 55.12 30.87
N MET A 86 -34.24 55.01 30.15
CA MET A 86 -34.80 55.84 29.06
C MET A 86 -35.09 57.31 29.50
N PRO A 87 -35.69 58.28 28.72
CA PRO A 87 -36.53 58.20 27.50
C PRO A 87 -36.23 59.31 26.43
N ASP A 88 -36.84 59.39 25.23
CA ASP A 88 -38.19 59.93 24.94
C ASP A 88 -38.67 59.72 23.48
N LYS A 89 -39.99 59.63 23.36
CA LYS A 89 -40.87 59.60 22.16
C LYS A 89 -41.60 60.97 22.10
N PRO A 90 -42.14 61.47 20.95
CA PRO A 90 -43.52 61.13 20.48
C PRO A 90 -43.59 60.97 18.94
N GLU A 91 -44.37 60.03 18.36
CA GLU A 91 -45.77 60.18 17.84
C GLU A 91 -45.90 61.18 16.65
N ALA A 92 -46.59 60.96 15.53
CA ALA A 92 -47.81 60.21 15.23
C ALA A 92 -48.08 60.07 13.70
N LYS A 93 -48.85 59.01 13.35
CA LYS A 93 -49.96 58.85 12.34
C LYS A 93 -49.85 59.42 10.90
N GLU A 94 -50.15 58.59 9.89
CA GLU A 94 -51.43 58.56 9.11
C GLU A 94 -51.28 57.75 7.78
N GLU A 95 -52.28 56.92 7.49
CA GLU A 95 -52.61 56.30 6.19
C GLU A 95 -53.80 57.10 5.59
N PRO A 96 -54.13 57.09 4.27
CA PRO A 96 -54.74 55.89 3.65
C PRO A 96 -54.66 55.71 2.10
N ALA A 97 -54.99 54.48 1.69
CA ALA A 97 -55.83 54.03 0.54
C ALA A 97 -55.49 54.24 -0.97
N GLY A 98 -55.54 53.11 -1.70
CA GLY A 98 -56.08 52.95 -3.07
C GLY A 98 -55.08 52.41 -4.12
N GLN A 99 -55.34 51.53 -5.11
CA GLN A 99 -56.41 50.61 -5.51
C GLN A 99 -55.96 49.92 -6.86
N LYS A 100 -56.37 48.65 -7.13
CA LYS A 100 -56.33 47.85 -8.42
C LYS A 100 -54.93 47.37 -8.91
N SER A 101 -54.68 46.21 -9.54
CA SER A 101 -55.44 45.09 -10.17
C SER A 101 -54.47 43.91 -10.53
N LYS A 102 -54.96 42.65 -10.52
CA LYS A 102 -54.33 41.36 -10.96
C LYS A 102 -54.11 41.28 -12.51
N PRO A 103 -53.48 40.24 -13.15
CA PRO A 103 -53.04 38.90 -12.67
C PRO A 103 -51.65 38.35 -13.14
N LYS A 104 -51.23 37.29 -12.43
CA LYS A 104 -50.43 36.10 -12.82
C LYS A 104 -49.63 36.11 -14.15
N HIS A 105 -48.29 36.05 -14.03
CA HIS A 105 -47.47 35.16 -14.87
C HIS A 105 -46.76 34.12 -14.00
N SER A 106 -47.07 32.86 -14.29
CA SER A 106 -46.45 31.66 -13.75
C SER A 106 -44.96 31.61 -14.08
N ALA A 107 -44.10 32.06 -13.16
CA ALA A 107 -42.69 31.70 -13.18
C ALA A 107 -42.57 30.24 -12.69
N LYS A 108 -42.37 29.31 -13.62
CA LYS A 108 -41.97 27.92 -13.32
C LYS A 108 -40.75 27.98 -12.40
N SER A 109 -40.92 27.63 -11.13
CA SER A 109 -39.83 27.43 -10.18
C SER A 109 -38.95 26.29 -10.69
N ARG A 110 -37.75 26.61 -11.17
CA ARG A 110 -36.70 25.62 -11.37
C ARG A 110 -36.45 24.92 -10.03
N PRO A 111 -36.38 23.57 -9.97
CA PRO A 111 -36.13 22.89 -8.71
C PRO A 111 -34.75 23.32 -8.19
N LYS A 112 -34.72 23.96 -7.02
CA LYS A 112 -33.49 24.26 -6.29
C LYS A 112 -32.86 22.92 -5.91
N LYS A 113 -31.90 22.44 -6.70
CA LYS A 113 -31.10 21.26 -6.40
C LYS A 113 -30.39 21.50 -5.07
N GLY A 114 -30.86 20.84 -4.02
CA GLY A 114 -30.45 21.11 -2.64
C GLY A 114 -28.95 20.88 -2.43
N ARG A 115 -28.33 21.72 -1.59
CA ARG A 115 -26.92 21.65 -1.13
C ARG A 115 -26.46 20.23 -0.78
N ALA A 116 -27.37 19.38 -0.29
CA ALA A 116 -27.11 17.97 0.03
C ALA A 116 -26.62 17.14 -1.17
N GLY A 117 -27.15 17.39 -2.37
CA GLY A 117 -26.71 16.66 -3.58
C GLY A 117 -25.30 17.01 -4.03
N LYS A 118 -24.79 18.21 -3.68
CA LYS A 118 -23.40 18.59 -3.94
C LYS A 118 -22.44 17.87 -3.00
N ILE A 119 -22.76 17.83 -1.70
CA ILE A 119 -21.93 17.16 -0.68
C ILE A 119 -21.86 15.65 -0.94
N ILE A 120 -22.98 15.01 -1.29
CA ILE A 120 -23.00 13.58 -1.64
C ILE A 120 -22.11 13.32 -2.87
N GLY A 121 -22.17 14.20 -3.88
CA GLY A 121 -21.31 14.11 -5.06
C GLY A 121 -19.83 14.23 -4.73
N GLU A 122 -19.46 15.17 -3.86
CA GLU A 122 -18.08 15.37 -3.39
C GLU A 122 -17.58 14.15 -2.60
N VAL A 123 -18.36 13.64 -1.66
CA VAL A 123 -17.98 12.45 -0.87
C VAL A 123 -17.78 11.23 -1.77
N VAL A 124 -18.69 11.01 -2.73
CA VAL A 124 -18.54 9.91 -3.71
C VAL A 124 -17.32 10.11 -4.59
N PHE A 125 -17.07 11.34 -5.04
CA PHE A 125 -15.92 11.67 -5.88
C PHE A 125 -14.58 11.45 -5.16
N TYR A 126 -14.43 11.99 -3.95
CA TYR A 126 -13.22 11.80 -3.15
C TYR A 126 -13.05 10.36 -2.67
N GLY A 127 -14.16 9.65 -2.38
CA GLY A 127 -14.14 8.22 -2.09
C GLY A 127 -13.64 7.39 -3.27
N LEU A 128 -14.13 7.68 -4.48
CA LEU A 128 -13.67 7.02 -5.70
C LEU A 128 -12.21 7.37 -6.03
N LEU A 129 -11.79 8.62 -5.82
CA LEU A 129 -10.40 9.05 -5.96
C LEU A 129 -9.49 8.26 -5.01
N LEU A 130 -9.86 8.18 -3.74
CA LEU A 130 -9.11 7.45 -2.72
C LEU A 130 -9.01 5.97 -3.07
N LEU A 131 -10.12 5.36 -3.50
CA LEU A 131 -10.15 3.98 -3.97
C LEU A 131 -9.20 3.77 -5.16
N LEU A 132 -9.21 4.67 -6.14
CA LEU A 132 -8.31 4.59 -7.30
C LEU A 132 -6.84 4.73 -6.90
N ILE A 133 -6.52 5.64 -5.98
CA ILE A 133 -5.15 5.79 -5.47
C ILE A 133 -4.71 4.52 -4.75
N ILE A 134 -5.55 3.96 -3.88
CA ILE A 134 -5.25 2.71 -3.16
C ILE A 134 -5.08 1.55 -4.16
N ALA A 135 -5.96 1.43 -5.14
CA ALA A 135 -5.87 0.41 -6.19
C ALA A 135 -4.60 0.57 -7.04
N ALA A 136 -4.26 1.79 -7.44
CA ALA A 136 -3.05 2.07 -8.21
C ALA A 136 -1.78 1.79 -7.39
N LEU A 137 -1.75 2.17 -6.10
CA LEU A 137 -0.67 1.81 -5.19
C LEU A 137 -0.54 0.30 -5.03
N PHE A 138 -1.66 -0.40 -4.83
CA PHE A 138 -1.69 -1.85 -4.72
C PHE A 138 -1.13 -2.52 -5.98
N VAL A 139 -1.62 -2.14 -7.17
CA VAL A 139 -1.12 -2.67 -8.45
C VAL A 139 0.37 -2.38 -8.63
N ARG A 140 0.82 -1.18 -8.29
CA ARG A 140 2.24 -0.79 -8.39
C ARG A 140 3.13 -1.56 -7.42
N THR A 141 2.63 -1.89 -6.23
CA THR A 141 3.36 -2.74 -5.28
C THR A 141 3.44 -4.20 -5.72
N THR A 142 2.57 -4.63 -6.64
CA THR A 142 2.54 -6.02 -7.15
C THR A 142 3.34 -6.21 -8.45
N SER A 143 3.74 -5.13 -9.12
CA SER A 143 4.53 -5.19 -10.37
C SER A 143 6.05 -5.34 -10.16
N ASP A 144 6.58 -5.04 -8.97
CA ASP A 144 8.02 -5.07 -8.68
C ASP A 144 8.57 -6.48 -8.36
N GLY A 145 7.77 -7.53 -8.58
CA GLY A 145 8.22 -8.92 -8.45
C GLY A 145 8.32 -9.46 -7.02
N ALA A 146 8.40 -8.58 -6.02
CA ALA A 146 8.31 -8.89 -4.60
C ALA A 146 6.89 -8.53 -4.07
N PRO A 147 6.02 -9.53 -3.80
CA PRO A 147 4.66 -9.27 -3.35
C PRO A 147 4.68 -8.59 -1.98
N LYS A 148 4.29 -7.32 -1.91
CA LYS A 148 4.14 -6.62 -0.63
C LYS A 148 2.82 -7.02 0.00
N SER A 149 2.88 -7.62 1.17
CA SER A 149 1.69 -8.02 1.91
C SER A 149 1.04 -6.82 2.58
N LEU A 150 -0.26 -6.64 2.35
CA LEU A 150 -1.10 -5.72 3.11
C LEU A 150 -1.98 -6.55 4.04
N ALA A 151 -1.77 -6.41 5.35
CA ALA A 151 -2.45 -7.22 6.37
C ALA A 151 -2.36 -8.74 6.12
N GLY A 152 -1.23 -9.21 5.58
CA GLY A 152 -1.02 -10.62 5.24
C GLY A 152 -1.67 -11.07 3.93
N TYR A 153 -2.20 -10.17 3.11
CA TYR A 153 -2.69 -10.47 1.77
C TYR A 153 -1.81 -9.84 0.70
N SER A 154 -1.53 -10.59 -0.37
CA SER A 154 -0.78 -10.10 -1.51
C SER A 154 -1.57 -10.35 -2.78
N GLY A 155 -1.69 -9.32 -3.63
CA GLY A 155 -2.28 -9.45 -4.95
C GLY A 155 -1.21 -9.69 -6.01
N MET A 156 -1.57 -10.28 -7.14
CA MET A 156 -0.70 -10.34 -8.32
C MET A 156 -1.49 -10.68 -9.57
N ILE A 157 -0.94 -10.30 -10.72
CA ILE A 157 -1.47 -10.69 -12.02
C ILE A 157 -0.67 -11.89 -12.52
N VAL A 158 -1.36 -12.96 -12.89
CA VAL A 158 -0.73 -14.16 -13.43
C VAL A 158 -0.19 -13.87 -14.82
N LEU A 159 1.10 -14.14 -15.03
CA LEU A 159 1.80 -13.83 -16.28
C LEU A 159 1.94 -15.05 -17.20
N THR A 160 1.89 -16.26 -16.65
CA THR A 160 2.17 -17.52 -17.35
C THR A 160 0.94 -18.43 -17.39
N GLU A 161 1.00 -19.45 -18.24
CA GLU A 161 -0.10 -20.39 -18.48
C GLU A 161 0.11 -21.73 -17.75
N SER A 162 1.03 -21.81 -16.78
CA SER A 162 1.32 -23.06 -16.05
C SER A 162 0.15 -23.54 -15.16
N MET A 163 -0.75 -22.63 -14.81
CA MET A 163 -1.97 -22.90 -14.06
C MET A 163 -3.25 -22.71 -14.90
N GLN A 164 -3.16 -22.64 -16.23
CA GLN A 164 -4.23 -22.14 -17.11
C GLN A 164 -5.61 -22.80 -16.94
N SER A 165 -5.67 -24.10 -16.59
CA SER A 165 -6.93 -24.81 -16.42
C SER A 165 -7.71 -24.42 -15.16
N GLU A 166 -7.04 -23.87 -14.14
CA GLU A 166 -7.68 -23.43 -12.89
C GLU A 166 -7.51 -21.93 -12.64
N ILE A 167 -6.31 -21.41 -12.90
CA ILE A 167 -5.96 -20.00 -12.79
C ILE A 167 -5.46 -19.50 -14.16
N PRO A 168 -6.37 -18.97 -14.99
CA PRO A 168 -6.00 -18.44 -16.30
C PRO A 168 -4.98 -17.31 -16.22
N LYS A 169 -4.09 -17.23 -17.22
CA LYS A 169 -3.21 -16.08 -17.42
C LYS A 169 -4.01 -14.78 -17.47
N GLY A 170 -3.46 -13.73 -16.87
CA GLY A 170 -4.12 -12.44 -16.74
C GLY A 170 -5.05 -12.35 -15.54
N SER A 171 -5.29 -13.44 -14.80
CA SER A 171 -6.10 -13.41 -13.57
C SER A 171 -5.43 -12.62 -12.45
N LEU A 172 -6.25 -11.92 -11.69
CA LEU A 172 -5.87 -11.41 -10.37
C LEU A 172 -5.89 -12.58 -9.40
N VAL A 173 -4.77 -12.86 -8.76
CA VAL A 173 -4.63 -13.83 -7.68
C VAL A 173 -4.40 -13.08 -6.38
N ILE A 174 -5.14 -13.47 -5.34
CA ILE A 174 -4.96 -12.99 -3.98
C ILE A 174 -4.44 -14.17 -3.15
N THR A 175 -3.27 -13.97 -2.54
CA THR A 175 -2.69 -14.90 -1.59
C THR A 175 -2.80 -14.38 -0.18
N LYS A 176 -2.81 -15.30 0.78
CA LYS A 176 -2.76 -15.03 2.21
C LYS A 176 -1.52 -15.67 2.81
N THR A 177 -0.75 -14.89 3.56
CA THR A 177 0.35 -15.42 4.39
C THR A 177 -0.25 -16.35 5.45
N VAL A 178 0.22 -17.59 5.46
CA VAL A 178 -0.22 -18.64 6.38
C VAL A 178 0.98 -19.32 7.00
N GLU A 179 0.79 -19.92 8.17
CA GLU A 179 1.82 -20.75 8.80
C GLU A 179 2.14 -21.94 7.89
N PRO A 180 3.42 -22.23 7.59
CA PRO A 180 3.81 -23.33 6.71
C PRO A 180 3.31 -24.70 7.17
N GLU A 181 3.04 -24.86 8.46
CA GLU A 181 2.49 -26.08 9.06
C GLU A 181 1.05 -26.37 8.61
N THR A 182 0.32 -25.32 8.22
CA THR A 182 -1.08 -25.42 7.77
C THR A 182 -1.22 -25.77 6.30
N LEU A 183 -0.14 -25.65 5.53
CA LEU A 183 -0.12 -25.96 4.10
C LEU A 183 -0.22 -27.47 3.87
N GLN A 184 -1.06 -27.86 2.91
CA GLN A 184 -1.35 -29.25 2.59
C GLN A 184 -1.12 -29.56 1.11
N ILE A 185 -0.96 -30.84 0.80
CA ILE A 185 -0.94 -31.32 -0.60
C ILE A 185 -2.27 -30.94 -1.26
N GLY A 186 -2.20 -30.37 -2.45
CA GLY A 186 -3.32 -29.82 -3.20
C GLY A 186 -3.52 -28.31 -3.04
N ASP A 187 -2.86 -27.67 -2.08
CA ASP A 187 -2.92 -26.22 -1.96
C ASP A 187 -2.13 -25.54 -3.08
N ASP A 188 -2.71 -24.47 -3.63
CA ASP A 188 -2.00 -23.58 -4.54
C ASP A 188 -1.29 -22.50 -3.74
N ILE A 189 0.02 -22.37 -3.96
CA ILE A 189 0.85 -21.40 -3.25
C ILE A 189 1.57 -20.51 -4.25
N THR A 190 1.75 -19.25 -3.87
CA THR A 190 2.73 -18.40 -4.52
C THR A 190 4.00 -18.39 -3.69
N TYR A 191 5.14 -18.55 -4.35
CA TYR A 191 6.46 -18.47 -3.75
C TYR A 191 7.41 -17.64 -4.62
N MET A 192 8.50 -17.17 -4.02
CA MET A 192 9.58 -16.50 -4.72
C MET A 192 10.53 -17.54 -5.32
N ALA A 193 10.55 -17.66 -6.66
CA ALA A 193 11.51 -18.52 -7.36
C ALA A 193 12.90 -17.88 -7.43
N ASN A 194 12.95 -16.54 -7.42
CA ASN A 194 14.16 -15.74 -7.24
C ASN A 194 13.76 -14.39 -6.60
N GLN A 195 14.71 -13.46 -6.43
CA GLN A 195 14.47 -12.18 -5.75
C GLN A 195 13.41 -11.28 -6.42
N THR A 196 13.11 -11.49 -7.69
CA THR A 196 12.22 -10.63 -8.50
C THR A 196 11.10 -11.39 -9.19
N THR A 197 11.05 -12.72 -9.05
CA THR A 197 10.11 -13.57 -9.78
C THR A 197 9.35 -14.41 -8.77
N SER A 198 8.04 -14.20 -8.74
CA SER A 198 7.10 -15.07 -8.04
C SER A 198 6.48 -16.07 -9.01
N VAL A 199 6.20 -17.28 -8.50
CA VAL A 199 5.59 -18.38 -9.24
C VAL A 199 4.45 -18.92 -8.40
N THR A 200 3.33 -19.27 -9.05
CA THR A 200 2.17 -19.87 -8.38
C THR A 200 1.96 -21.27 -8.92
N HIS A 201 2.11 -22.28 -8.07
CA HIS A 201 1.97 -23.70 -8.43
C HIS A 201 1.31 -24.48 -7.28
N ARG A 202 0.87 -25.70 -7.57
CA ARG A 202 0.22 -26.59 -6.61
C ARG A 202 1.24 -27.40 -5.82
N ILE A 203 1.02 -27.54 -4.52
CA ILE A 203 1.78 -28.46 -3.67
C ILE A 203 1.39 -29.90 -4.03
N ILE A 204 2.37 -30.69 -4.45
CA ILE A 204 2.23 -32.13 -4.70
C ILE A 204 2.92 -33.00 -3.65
N GLY A 205 3.78 -32.41 -2.82
CA GLY A 205 4.51 -33.11 -1.76
C GLY A 205 5.03 -32.17 -0.67
N ILE A 206 5.23 -32.71 0.52
CA ILE A 206 5.73 -31.97 1.69
C ILE A 206 6.97 -32.68 2.24
N ILE A 207 8.03 -31.92 2.47
CA ILE A 207 9.28 -32.37 3.07
C ILE A 207 9.36 -31.74 4.46
N GLU A 208 9.17 -32.53 5.51
CA GLU A 208 9.10 -32.03 6.89
C GLU A 208 10.43 -31.53 7.45
N ASN A 209 11.56 -32.06 6.96
CA ASN A 209 12.89 -31.70 7.43
C ASN A 209 13.83 -31.45 6.24
N TYR A 210 13.63 -30.31 5.58
CA TYR A 210 14.43 -29.91 4.43
C TYR A 210 15.86 -29.56 4.86
N GLU A 211 16.86 -30.16 4.20
CA GLU A 211 18.29 -29.96 4.47
C GLU A 211 18.71 -30.14 5.95
N ASN A 212 18.00 -31.00 6.70
CA ASN A 212 18.21 -31.20 8.14
C ASN A 212 18.06 -29.92 9.00
N THR A 213 17.35 -28.91 8.50
CA THR A 213 17.12 -27.63 9.19
C THR A 213 15.94 -27.65 10.15
N GLY A 214 15.12 -28.70 10.11
CA GLY A 214 13.83 -28.77 10.81
C GLY A 214 12.73 -27.92 10.16
N GLN A 215 12.99 -27.29 9.02
CA GLN A 215 11.99 -26.51 8.28
C GLN A 215 11.30 -27.33 7.19
N ARG A 216 10.04 -27.00 6.92
CA ARG A 216 9.29 -27.56 5.79
C ARG A 216 9.81 -27.04 4.45
N ALA A 217 9.75 -27.89 3.45
CA ALA A 217 9.78 -27.50 2.04
C ALA A 217 8.65 -28.19 1.28
N PHE A 218 8.27 -27.61 0.14
CA PHE A 218 7.15 -28.06 -0.66
C PHE A 218 7.63 -28.46 -2.04
N GLN A 219 7.22 -29.64 -2.50
CA GLN A 219 7.37 -29.99 -3.90
C GLN A 219 6.16 -29.43 -4.65
N THR A 220 6.41 -28.60 -5.64
CA THR A 220 5.37 -27.89 -6.39
C THR A 220 5.33 -28.33 -7.84
N GLN A 221 4.18 -28.18 -8.47
CA GLN A 221 4.00 -28.43 -9.90
C GLN A 221 2.94 -27.49 -10.46
N GLY A 222 3.22 -26.86 -11.60
CA GLY A 222 2.19 -26.23 -12.41
C GLY A 222 1.28 -27.32 -12.98
N ILE A 223 -0.03 -27.22 -12.78
CA ILE A 223 -0.99 -28.26 -13.18
C ILE A 223 -0.96 -28.58 -14.68
N MET A 224 -0.46 -27.65 -15.51
CA MET A 224 -0.27 -27.85 -16.96
C MET A 224 1.11 -28.41 -17.32
N ASN A 225 2.04 -28.54 -16.37
CA ASN A 225 3.39 -29.04 -16.61
C ASN A 225 3.42 -30.57 -16.51
N ASP A 226 4.19 -31.22 -17.38
CA ASP A 226 4.32 -32.69 -17.41
C ASP A 226 5.08 -33.26 -16.21
N GLN A 227 5.93 -32.45 -15.57
CA GLN A 227 6.81 -32.86 -14.49
C GLN A 227 6.75 -31.86 -13.32
N PRO A 228 7.01 -32.32 -12.09
CA PRO A 228 7.21 -31.45 -10.95
C PRO A 228 8.35 -30.45 -11.14
N ASP A 229 8.29 -29.34 -10.38
CA ASP A 229 9.38 -28.38 -10.34
C ASP A 229 10.66 -29.04 -9.80
N SER A 230 11.80 -28.72 -10.40
CA SER A 230 13.06 -29.43 -10.15
C SER A 230 13.65 -29.20 -8.75
N GLN A 231 13.27 -28.11 -8.08
CA GLN A 231 13.77 -27.74 -6.76
C GLN A 231 12.59 -27.62 -5.80
N PRO A 232 12.64 -28.26 -4.62
CA PRO A 232 11.68 -28.01 -3.56
C PRO A 232 11.71 -26.53 -3.15
N VAL A 233 10.55 -26.02 -2.75
CA VAL A 233 10.36 -24.64 -2.30
C VAL A 233 10.47 -24.61 -0.78
N PRO A 234 11.52 -24.02 -0.19
CA PRO A 234 11.60 -23.85 1.26
C PRO A 234 10.42 -23.00 1.77
N ALA A 235 9.90 -23.32 2.95
CA ALA A 235 8.78 -22.60 3.55
C ALA A 235 9.02 -21.08 3.65
N VAL A 236 10.26 -20.64 3.85
CA VAL A 236 10.64 -19.22 3.91
C VAL A 236 10.43 -18.47 2.58
N ASN A 237 10.44 -19.18 1.45
CA ASN A 237 10.22 -18.57 0.14
C ASN A 237 8.74 -18.48 -0.23
N VAL A 238 7.85 -19.06 0.57
CA VAL A 238 6.40 -19.02 0.34
C VAL A 238 5.88 -17.63 0.69
N VAL A 239 5.26 -16.98 -0.28
CA VAL A 239 4.59 -15.67 -0.12
C VAL A 239 3.25 -15.87 0.58
N GLY A 240 2.50 -16.89 0.15
CA GLY A 240 1.21 -17.23 0.73
C GLY A 240 0.43 -18.27 -0.06
N LYS A 241 -0.64 -18.76 0.56
CA LYS A 241 -1.63 -19.66 -0.05
C LYS A 241 -2.61 -18.85 -0.89
N VAL A 242 -2.92 -19.31 -2.10
CA VAL A 242 -3.97 -18.72 -2.94
C VAL A 242 -5.32 -18.90 -2.26
N VAL A 243 -6.01 -17.79 -1.99
CA VAL A 243 -7.34 -17.79 -1.36
C VAL A 243 -8.43 -17.35 -2.32
N PHE A 244 -8.08 -16.65 -3.39
CA PHE A 244 -9.02 -16.16 -4.38
C PHE A 244 -8.32 -15.87 -5.70
N HIS A 245 -8.99 -16.13 -6.83
CA HIS A 245 -8.54 -15.71 -8.15
C HIS A 245 -9.73 -15.27 -9.03
N SER A 246 -9.49 -14.34 -9.95
CA SER A 246 -10.49 -13.89 -10.91
C SER A 246 -9.85 -13.29 -12.17
N GLU A 247 -10.22 -13.83 -13.33
CA GLU A 247 -9.78 -13.34 -14.64
C GLU A 247 -10.32 -11.93 -14.92
N THR A 248 -11.60 -11.70 -14.65
CA THR A 248 -12.26 -10.40 -14.90
C THR A 248 -11.65 -9.29 -14.05
N LEU A 249 -11.36 -9.55 -12.78
CA LEU A 249 -10.69 -8.59 -11.91
C LEU A 249 -9.24 -8.36 -12.32
N GLY A 250 -8.58 -9.37 -12.89
CA GLY A 250 -7.25 -9.24 -13.47
C GLY A 250 -7.21 -8.29 -14.66
N VAL A 251 -8.17 -8.39 -15.58
CA VAL A 251 -8.32 -7.44 -16.70
C VAL A 251 -8.57 -6.02 -16.20
N VAL A 252 -9.46 -5.85 -15.22
CA VAL A 252 -9.75 -4.53 -14.63
C VAL A 252 -8.51 -3.95 -13.95
N ALA A 253 -7.80 -4.76 -13.16
CA ALA A 253 -6.59 -4.33 -12.46
C ALA A 253 -5.46 -3.97 -13.44
N SER A 254 -5.29 -4.74 -14.51
CA SER A 254 -4.33 -4.46 -15.58
C SER A 254 -4.67 -3.15 -16.31
N PHE A 255 -5.96 -2.93 -16.63
CA PHE A 255 -6.43 -1.68 -17.24
C PHE A 255 -6.18 -0.47 -16.34
N ILE A 256 -6.53 -0.57 -15.05
CA ILE A 256 -6.25 0.50 -14.07
C ILE A 256 -4.74 0.75 -13.99
N GLY A 257 -3.92 -0.30 -13.89
CA GLY A 257 -2.47 -0.19 -13.83
C GLY A 257 -1.85 0.46 -15.07
N SER A 258 -2.39 0.20 -16.27
CA SER A 258 -1.92 0.81 -17.52
C SER A 258 -2.38 2.26 -17.68
N CYS A 259 -3.64 2.54 -17.31
CA CYS A 259 -4.28 3.84 -17.54
C CYS A 259 -4.31 4.76 -16.31
N TRP A 260 -3.65 4.41 -15.20
CA TRP A 260 -3.72 5.19 -13.96
C TRP A 260 -3.41 6.70 -14.11
N PRO A 261 -2.40 7.17 -14.89
CA PRO A 261 -2.17 8.61 -15.02
C PRO A 261 -3.30 9.30 -15.81
N LEU A 262 -3.87 8.61 -16.80
CA LEU A 262 -5.02 9.13 -17.57
C LEU A 262 -6.28 9.18 -16.71
N LEU A 263 -6.49 8.19 -15.85
CA LEU A 263 -7.61 8.18 -14.89
C LEU A 263 -7.48 9.34 -13.90
N LEU A 264 -6.28 9.59 -13.36
CA LEU A 264 -6.03 10.74 -12.49
C LEU A 264 -6.24 12.07 -13.22
N PHE A 265 -5.77 12.18 -14.46
CA PHE A 265 -5.98 13.38 -15.28
C PHE A 265 -7.47 13.63 -15.57
N ALA A 266 -8.21 12.60 -16.00
CA ALA A 266 -9.64 12.69 -16.25
C ALA A 266 -10.39 13.12 -14.99
N LEU A 267 -10.02 12.57 -13.83
CA LEU A 267 -10.61 12.94 -12.55
C LEU A 267 -10.30 14.40 -12.18
N ALA A 268 -9.08 14.87 -12.40
CA ALA A 268 -8.71 16.28 -12.19
C ALA A 268 -9.49 17.22 -13.11
N VAL A 269 -9.72 16.85 -14.38
CA VAL A 269 -10.56 17.64 -15.31
C VAL A 269 -12.00 17.70 -14.83
N VAL A 270 -12.58 16.57 -14.40
CA VAL A 270 -13.94 16.53 -13.84
C VAL A 270 -14.03 17.39 -12.57
N PHE A 271 -13.01 17.35 -11.70
CA PHE A 271 -12.92 18.21 -10.54
C PHE A 271 -12.98 19.69 -10.94
N VAL A 272 -12.11 20.12 -11.84
CA VAL A 272 -12.11 21.51 -12.33
C VAL A 272 -13.46 21.89 -12.92
N LEU A 273 -14.08 21.02 -13.73
CA LEU A 273 -15.42 21.29 -14.29
C LEU A 273 -16.51 21.41 -13.22
N ILE A 274 -16.45 20.65 -12.12
CA ILE A 274 -17.45 20.73 -11.04
C ILE A 274 -17.28 22.01 -10.20
N TYR A 275 -16.06 22.51 -10.05
CA TYR A 275 -15.75 23.67 -9.19
C TYR A 275 -15.67 25.00 -9.95
N VAL A 276 -15.41 24.97 -11.27
CA VAL A 276 -15.34 26.16 -12.12
C VAL A 276 -16.66 26.48 -12.83
N LEU A 277 -17.47 25.46 -13.16
CA LEU A 277 -18.81 25.62 -13.79
C LEU A 277 -19.96 25.56 -12.76
#